data_AF-A0A8S3A9Q2-F1
#
_entry.id   AF-A0A8S3A9Q2-F1
#
_cell.length_a   1.000
_cell.length_b   1.000
_cell.length_c   1.000
_cell.angle_alpha   90.00
_cell.angle_beta   90.00
_cell.angle_gamma   90.00
#
_symmetry.space_group_name_H-M   'P 1'
#
loop_
_entity.id
_entity.type
_entity.pdbx_description
1 polymer ?
#
loop_
_entity_poly.entity_id
_entity_poly.type
_entity_poly.pdbx_seq_one_letter_code
_entity_poly.pdbx_strand_id
1 'polypeptide(L)' 'LALPSHIANLKFLQSLNLTNNHLEKLPPAIISLSHLRILKLGHNHLCSLPRSFGSLKSLEIL' A
#
# COMPACT_ATOMS: atom_id res chain seq x y z
N LEU A 1 12.48 -3.28 -6.43
CA LEU A 1 11.95 -1.90 -6.64
C LEU A 1 11.16 -1.44 -5.39
N ALA A 2 11.07 -0.13 -5.10
CA ALA A 2 10.26 0.38 -3.99
C ALA A 2 9.21 1.39 -4.47
N LEU A 3 8.02 1.36 -3.87
CA LEU A 3 6.96 2.33 -4.16
C LEU A 3 7.35 3.69 -3.54
N PRO A 4 7.27 4.81 -4.29
CA PRO A 4 7.65 6.13 -3.78
C PRO A 4 6.81 6.56 -2.57
N SER A 5 7.44 7.19 -1.59
CA SER A 5 6.74 7.70 -0.40
C SER A 5 5.68 8.75 -0.70
N HIS A 6 5.82 9.52 -1.79
CA HIS A 6 4.85 10.54 -2.21
C HIS A 6 3.45 10.01 -2.53
N ILE A 7 3.27 8.69 -2.72
CA ILE A 7 1.93 8.08 -2.83
C ILE A 7 1.05 8.44 -1.62
N ALA A 8 1.67 8.63 -0.44
CA ALA A 8 1.04 9.07 0.81
C ALA A 8 0.32 10.42 0.73
N ASN A 9 0.58 11.22 -0.31
CA ASN A 9 -0.07 12.51 -0.51
C ASN A 9 -1.48 12.36 -1.11
N LEU A 10 -1.84 11.18 -1.64
CA LEU A 10 -3.16 10.90 -2.18
C LEU A 10 -4.15 10.60 -1.04
N LYS A 11 -4.44 11.59 -0.20
CA LYS A 11 -5.20 11.44 1.06
C LYS A 11 -6.61 10.86 0.89
N PHE A 12 -7.18 10.97 -0.31
CA PHE A 12 -8.52 10.47 -0.64
C PHE A 12 -8.49 9.21 -1.52
N LEU A 13 -7.33 8.60 -1.73
CA LEU A 13 -7.23 7.39 -2.54
C LEU A 13 -7.98 6.24 -1.87
N GLN A 14 -8.97 5.69 -2.57
CA GLN A 14 -9.78 4.56 -2.09
C GLN A 14 -9.33 3.22 -2.66
N SER A 15 -8.74 3.22 -3.85
CA SER A 15 -8.28 2.00 -4.53
C SER A 15 -6.90 2.21 -5.12
N LEU A 16 -5.98 1.30 -4.81
CA LEU A 16 -4.62 1.27 -5.31
C LEU A 16 -4.32 -0.13 -5.85
N ASN A 17 -4.12 -0.24 -7.16
CA ASN A 17 -3.73 -1.49 -7.79
C ASN A 17 -2.26 -1.43 -8.21
N LEU A 18 -1.44 -2.30 -7.59
CA LEU A 18 -0.02 -2.46 -7.86
C LEU A 18 0.30 -3.88 -8.34
N THR A 19 -0.71 -4.62 -8.84
CA THR A 19 -0.54 -5.99 -9.32
C THR A 19 0.47 -6.04 -10.47
N ASN A 20 1.26 -7.13 -10.57
CA ASN A 20 2.27 -7.34 -11.62
C ASN A 20 3.37 -6.27 -11.65
N ASN A 21 3.96 -5.99 -10.49
CA ASN A 21 5.12 -5.11 -10.37
C ASN A 21 6.31 -5.84 -9.74
N HIS A 22 7.44 -5.16 -9.59
CA HIS A 22 8.66 -5.71 -8.96
C HIS A 22 8.90 -5.09 -7.57
N LEU A 23 7.83 -4.79 -6.84
CA LEU A 23 7.93 -4.18 -5.51
C LEU A 23 8.48 -5.20 -4.51
N GLU A 24 9.57 -4.83 -3.83
CA GLU A 24 10.17 -5.60 -2.74
C GLU A 24 9.69 -5.13 -1.37
N LYS A 25 9.26 -3.86 -1.29
CA LYS A 25 8.74 -3.24 -0.07
C LYS A 25 7.72 -2.15 -0.38
N LEU A 26 6.81 -1.95 0.57
CA LEU A 26 5.94 -0.79 0.64
C LEU A 26 6.57 0.28 1.56
N PRO A 27 6.45 1.58 1.23
CA PRO A 27 6.91 2.64 2.11
C PRO A 27 6.07 2.65 3.39
N PRO A 28 6.66 2.86 4.58
CA PRO A 28 5.89 2.98 5.83
C PRO A 28 4.80 4.06 5.77
N ALA A 29 5.00 5.11 4.96
CA ALA A 29 4.04 6.18 4.74
C ALA A 29 2.72 5.72 4.09
N ILE A 30 2.63 4.49 3.56
CA ILE A 30 1.38 3.94 3.01
C ILE A 30 0.25 3.92 4.05
N ILE A 31 0.58 3.83 5.33
CA ILE A 31 -0.39 3.89 6.45
C ILE A 31 -1.16 5.21 6.52
N SER A 32 -0.66 6.27 5.85
CA SER A 32 -1.31 7.58 5.83
C SER A 32 -2.46 7.67 4.81
N LEU A 33 -2.65 6.64 3.99
CA LEU A 33 -3.80 6.50 3.10
C LEU A 33 -5.02 6.03 3.91
N SER A 34 -5.50 6.88 4.81
CA SER A 34 -6.57 6.55 5.77
C SER A 34 -7.90 6.21 5.10
N HIS A 35 -8.11 6.61 3.84
CA HIS A 35 -9.32 6.30 3.07
C HIS A 35 -9.14 5.10 2.12
N LEU A 36 -7.98 4.42 2.14
CA LEU A 36 -7.72 3.29 1.25
C LEU A 36 -8.56 2.09 1.67
N ARG A 37 -9.39 1.61 0.73
CA ARG A 37 -10.29 0.46 0.90
C ARG A 37 -9.81 -0.76 0.17
N ILE A 38 -9.16 -0.57 -0.98
CA ILE A 38 -8.66 -1.65 -1.83
C ILE A 38 -7.18 -1.43 -2.11
N LEU A 39 -6.35 -2.42 -1.79
CA LEU A 39 -4.92 -2.41 -2.07
C LEU A 39 -4.52 -3.74 -2.72
N LYS A 40 -4.39 -3.79 -4.05
CA LYS A 40 -3.98 -5.03 -4.72
C LYS A 40 -2.47 -5.09 -4.89
N LEU A 41 -1.84 -6.13 -4.34
CA LEU A 41 -0.38 -6.32 -4.35
C LEU A 41 0.07 -7.61 -5.05
N GLY A 42 -0.85 -8.34 -5.69
CA GLY A 42 -0.56 -9.63 -6.33
C GLY A 42 0.60 -9.57 -7.33
N HIS A 43 1.33 -10.67 -7.50
CA HIS A 43 2.47 -10.77 -8.42
C HIS A 43 3.50 -9.64 -8.21
N ASN A 44 3.97 -9.50 -6.97
CA ASN A 44 5.12 -8.69 -6.57
C ASN A 44 6.14 -9.55 -5.81
N HIS A 45 7.27 -8.96 -5.42
CA HIS A 45 8.36 -9.61 -4.67
C HIS A 45 8.38 -9.17 -3.20
N LEU A 46 7.21 -8.87 -2.63
CA LEU A 46 7.08 -8.39 -1.25
C LEU A 46 7.39 -9.52 -0.27
N CYS A 47 8.46 -9.38 0.50
CA CYS A 47 8.81 -10.34 1.56
C CYS A 47 8.16 -10.00 2.91
N SER A 48 7.71 -8.76 3.10
CA SER A 48 7.06 -8.32 4.32
C SER A 48 6.19 -7.08 4.09
N LEU A 49 5.28 -6.84 5.03
CA LEU A 49 4.53 -5.59 5.14
C LEU A 49 5.09 -4.76 6.32
N PRO A 50 4.97 -3.42 6.29
CA PRO A 50 5.35 -2.58 7.42
C PRO A 50 4.67 -3.02 8.71
N ARG A 51 5.36 -2.98 9.86
CA ARG A 51 4.77 -3.39 11.16
C ARG A 51 3.48 -2.64 11.52
N SER A 52 3.35 -1.40 11.02
CA SER A 52 2.19 -0.52 11.19
C SER A 52 1.08 -0.74 10.14
N PHE A 53 1.16 -1.76 9.29
CA PHE A 53 0.17 -1.97 8.21
C PHE A 53 -1.26 -2.13 8.75
N GLY A 54 -1.45 -2.71 9.94
CA GLY A 54 -2.74 -2.81 10.63
C GLY A 54 -3.36 -1.47 11.07
N SER A 55 -2.67 -0.34 10.85
CA SER A 55 -3.22 1.00 11.04
C SER A 55 -4.11 1.47 9.89
N LEU A 56 -4.12 0.78 8.74
CA LEU A 56 -5.04 1.04 7.64
C LEU A 56 -6.46 0.56 7.98
N LYS A 57 -7.17 1.33 8.82
CA LYS A 57 -8.49 0.95 9.36
C LYS A 57 -9.60 0.85 8.33
N SER A 58 -9.47 1.55 7.22
CA SER A 58 -10.46 1.53 6.13
C SER A 58 -10.21 0.44 5.10
N LEU A 59 -9.11 -0.33 5.23
CA LEU A 59 -8.76 -1.35 4.24
C LEU A 59 -9.69 -2.55 4.36
N GLU A 60 -10.38 -2.85 3.27
CA GLU A 60 -11.36 -3.93 3.17
C GLU A 60 -10.82 -5.09 2.33
N ILE A 61 -10.00 -4.79 1.31
CA ILE A 61 -9.46 -5.76 0.35
C ILE A 61 -7.96 -5.56 0.20
N LEU A 62 -7.19 -6.65 0.32
CA LEU A 62 -5.74 -6.73 0.16
C LEU A 62 -5.37 -7.80 -0.91
#